data_AF-A0A5R8NCI3-F1
#
_entry.id   AF-A0A5R8NCI3-F1
#
_cell.length_a   1.000
_cell.length_b   1.000
_cell.length_c   1.000
_cell.angle_alpha   90.00
_cell.angle_beta   90.00
_cell.angle_gamma   90.00
#
_symmetry.space_group_name_H-M   'P 1'
#
loop_
_entity.id
_entity.type
_entity.pdbx_description
1 polymer ?
#
loop_
_entity_poly.entity_id
_entity_poly.type
_entity_poly.pdbx_seq_one_letter_code
_entity_poly.pdbx_strand_id
1 'polypeptide(L)' 'MRRVLILGGTAEARALAAELAGGGTYAVSSLAGRVTNPRLPVGEVRE' A
#
# COMPACT_ATOMS: atom_id res chain seq x y z
N MET A 1 -11.43 8.53 12.23
CA MET A 1 -10.88 7.56 11.24
C MET A 1 -9.38 7.74 11.17
N ARG A 2 -8.61 6.66 11.29
CA ARG A 2 -7.13 6.73 11.26
C ARG A 2 -6.66 6.66 9.81
N ARG A 3 -5.75 7.54 9.41
CA ARG A 3 -5.11 7.55 8.09
C ARG A 3 -3.71 6.96 8.19
N VAL A 4 -3.35 6.08 7.26
CA VAL A 4 -2.07 5.39 7.24
C VAL A 4 -1.44 5.51 5.86
N LEU A 5 -0.14 5.84 5.82
CA LEU A 5 0.70 5.74 4.63
C LEU A 5 1.59 4.51 4.77
N ILE A 6 1.55 3.63 3.77
CA ILE A 6 2.40 2.43 3.72
C ILE A 6 3.52 2.71 2.73
N LEU A 7 4.77 2.71 3.20
CA LEU A 7 5.93 2.74 2.31
C LEU A 7 6.13 1.35 1.72
N GLY A 8 5.89 1.24 0.42
CA GLY A 8 5.86 -0.02 -0.30
C GLY A 8 7.23 -0.45 -0.83
N GLY A 9 7.21 -1.45 -1.71
CA GLY A 9 8.41 -2.06 -2.29
C GLY A 9 8.78 -3.41 -1.68
N THR A 10 8.05 -3.88 -0.68
CA THR A 10 8.23 -5.21 -0.07
C THR A 10 6.96 -6.05 -0.14
N ALA A 11 7.09 -7.36 0.06
CA ALA A 11 5.94 -8.26 0.10
C ALA A 11 5.08 -7.99 1.34
N GLU A 12 5.72 -7.65 2.46
CA GLU A 12 5.11 -7.33 3.75
C GLU A 12 4.26 -6.07 3.67
N ALA A 13 4.73 -5.02 2.99
CA ALA A 13 3.94 -3.80 2.79
C ALA A 13 2.64 -4.08 2.02
N ARG A 14 2.71 -4.97 1.02
CA ARG A 14 1.53 -5.40 0.25
C ARG A 14 0.58 -6.27 1.08
N ALA A 15 1.11 -7.16 1.92
CA ALA A 15 0.31 -7.95 2.84
C ALA A 15 -0.41 -7.05 3.87
N LEU A 16 0.31 -6.07 4.43
CA LEU A 16 -0.27 -5.09 5.34
C LEU A 16 -1.39 -4.28 4.69
N ALA A 17 -1.22 -3.86 3.43
CA ALA A 17 -2.29 -3.19 2.69
C ALA A 17 -3.55 -4.07 2.56
N ALA A 18 -3.38 -5.38 2.37
CA ALA A 18 -4.49 -6.32 2.31
C ALA A 18 -5.21 -6.49 3.67
N GLU A 19 -4.46 -6.58 4.77
CA GLU A 19 -5.04 -6.67 6.12
C GLU A 19 -5.79 -5.39 6.51
N LEU A 20 -5.32 -4.23 6.07
CA LEU A 20 -5.98 -2.95 6.33
C LEU A 20 -7.16 -2.69 5.39
N ALA A 21 -7.21 -3.35 4.23
CA ALA A 21 -8.32 -3.23 3.28
C ALA A 21 -9.59 -3.89 3.86
N GLY A 22 -10.55 -3.06 4.26
CA GLY A 22 -11.80 -3.52 4.89
C GLY A 22 -11.88 -3.25 6.40
N GLY A 23 -10.77 -2.86 7.03
CA GLY A 23 -10.79 -2.22 8.35
C GLY A 23 -11.17 -0.74 8.22
N GLY A 24 -11.76 -0.14 9.26
CA GLY A 24 -12.11 1.30 9.29
C GLY A 24 -10.94 2.30 9.23
N THR A 25 -9.80 1.86 8.68
CA THR A 25 -8.57 2.61 8.45
C THR A 25 -8.50 3.00 6.98
N TYR A 26 -8.24 4.27 6.72
CA TYR A 26 -7.98 4.74 5.36
C TYR A 26 -6.47 4.61 5.08
N ALA A 27 -6.09 3.65 4.24
CA ALA A 27 -4.70 3.34 3.90
C ALA A 27 -4.38 3.73 2.46
N VAL A 28 -3.21 4.35 2.26
CA VAL A 28 -2.63 4.64 0.94
C VAL A 28 -1.23 4.04 0.89
N SER A 29 -0.87 3.36 -0.19
CA SER A 29 0.47 2.83 -0.41
C SER A 29 1.30 3.76 -1.30
N SER A 30 2.60 3.92 -1.00
CA SER A 30 3.53 4.70 -1.83
C SER A 30 4.64 3.81 -2.38
N LEU A 31 4.88 3.86 -3.69
CA LEU A 31 5.93 3.11 -4.38
C LEU A 31 7.01 4.07 -4.89
N ALA A 32 8.28 3.69 -4.76
CA ALA A 32 9.40 4.57 -5.11
C ALA A 32 9.68 4.74 -6.63
N GLY A 33 8.82 4.18 -7.50
CA GLY A 33 8.99 4.29 -8.97
C GLY A 33 10.26 3.65 -9.56
N ARG A 34 10.98 2.77 -8.83
CA ARG A 34 12.26 2.19 -9.29
C ARG A 34 12.13 0.97 -10.21
N VAL A 35 10.92 0.48 -10.46
CA VAL A 35 10.66 -0.74 -11.24
C VAL A 35 9.54 -0.47 -12.24
N THR A 36 9.70 -0.92 -13.48
CA THR A 36 8.78 -0.62 -14.59
C THR A 36 7.39 -1.26 -14.45
N ASN A 37 7.28 -2.41 -13.76
CA ASN A 37 6.01 -3.11 -13.58
C ASN A 37 5.93 -3.71 -12.16
N PRO A 38 5.73 -2.88 -11.12
CA PRO A 38 5.67 -3.36 -9.75
C PRO A 38 4.37 -4.15 -9.50
N ARG A 39 4.43 -5.14 -8.62
CA ARG A 39 3.22 -5.79 -8.12
C ARG A 39 2.49 -4.84 -7.18
N LEU A 40 1.35 -4.32 -7.63
CA LEU A 40 0.59 -3.33 -6.88
C LEU A 40 -0.09 -3.95 -5.64
N PRO A 41 -0.13 -3.22 -4.51
CA PRO A 41 -0.98 -3.57 -3.38
C PRO A 41 -2.45 -3.27 -3.67
N VAL A 42 -3.34 -3.83 -2.85
CA VAL A 42 -4.78 -3.50 -2.91
C VAL A 42 -5.02 -2.08 -2.39
N GLY A 43 -6.02 -1.40 -2.95
CA GLY A 43 -6.43 -0.07 -2.53
C GLY A 43 -5.70 1.06 -3.27
N GLU A 44 -5.66 2.24 -2.66
CA GLU A 44 -5.08 3.44 -3.25
C GLU A 44 -3.55 3.38 -3.24
N VAL A 45 -2.94 3.70 -4.39
CA VAL A 45 -1.49 3.71 -4.58
C VAL A 45 -1.04 5.08 -5.11
N ARG A 46 0.11 5.54 -4.65
CA ARG A 46 0.83 6.72 -5.13
C ARG A 46 2.26 6.36 -5.53
N GLU A 47 2.80 7.05 -6.51
CA GLU A 47 4.21 7.02 -6.92
C GLU A 47 4.93 8.30 -6.51
#